data_AF-A0A0B0P454-F1
#
_entry.id   AF-A0A0B0P454-F1
#
_cell.length_a   1.000
_cell.length_b   1.000
_cell.length_c   1.000
_cell.angle_alpha   90.00
_cell.angle_beta   90.00
_cell.angle_gamma   90.00
#
_symmetry.space_group_name_H-M   'P 1'
#
loop_
_entity.id
_entity.type
_entity.pdbx_description
1 polymer ?
#
loop_
_entity_poly.entity_id
_entity_poly.type
_entity_poly.pdbx_seq_one_letter_code
_entity_poly.pdbx_strand_id
1 'polypeptide(L)'
;MHLPSSLFPSIDLTYIEDKYSGLSTQALFNALNTIKANKVDSMSSSGYTETKIWIPTNPRGAERLPPGIVAPESDLFLRRLWGLPSENSNWLPSKDLTIKPKYLVTFTVGYNQKNNIDAAVKKFSENFTILLFHYDGLTSEWDEFEWSKRAIHVSVQKQAKWWYAKRFLHPDIVAPYEYIFMWDEDLGVENFNAEEYIKLVKKHGLEISQPGLDANSAGLTWAMTRKRNDTEVHKDTDERPGWCNDPHLPPCAAFVEIMATVFSREAWRCVWHMIQNDLVHGWGLDFSLRKCVEPPHEKIGVVDAQWIVHQSVPSLGNQGEAEGGRAPWEGVRQRCRKEWTMFQDRMTTAEKAYYASLGITDPYNLTAN
;
A
#
# COMPACT_ATOMS: atom_id res chain seq x y z
N MET A 1 22.81 -29.17 46.40
CA MET A 1 22.54 -30.05 45.24
C MET A 1 22.45 -29.17 44.02
N HIS A 2 23.52 -29.14 43.23
CA HIS A 2 23.65 -28.36 42.00
C HIS A 2 23.12 -29.20 40.83
N LEU A 3 22.24 -28.63 40.02
CA LEU A 3 21.88 -29.15 38.71
C LEU A 3 22.86 -28.56 37.67
N PRO A 4 23.39 -29.37 36.73
CA PRO A 4 24.35 -28.90 35.73
C PRO A 4 23.66 -28.28 34.51
N SER A 5 24.19 -27.16 34.06
CA SER A 5 23.84 -26.48 32.80
C SER A 5 24.80 -26.91 31.69
N SER A 6 24.35 -27.80 30.80
CA SER A 6 25.05 -28.08 29.54
C SER A 6 24.06 -28.49 28.46
N LEU A 7 23.46 -27.51 27.78
CA LEU A 7 22.80 -27.70 26.48
C LEU A 7 23.01 -26.45 25.61
N PHE A 8 24.25 -26.29 25.12
CA PHE A 8 24.51 -25.60 23.86
C PHE A 8 25.29 -26.59 22.98
N PRO A 9 24.85 -26.86 21.73
CA PRO A 9 25.59 -27.77 20.86
C PRO A 9 26.91 -27.10 20.46
N SER A 10 28.01 -27.83 20.62
CA SER A 10 29.31 -27.48 20.05
C SER A 10 29.16 -27.39 18.53
N ILE A 11 29.45 -26.24 17.94
CA ILE A 11 29.50 -26.06 16.49
C ILE A 11 30.63 -26.96 15.97
N ASP A 12 30.25 -27.99 15.21
CA ASP A 12 31.19 -28.86 14.51
C ASP A 12 31.72 -28.14 13.27
N LEU A 13 32.96 -27.66 13.36
CA LEU A 13 33.64 -26.92 12.29
C LEU A 13 34.01 -27.82 11.09
N THR A 14 33.94 -29.15 11.22
CA THR A 14 34.22 -30.06 10.10
C THR A 14 33.14 -30.02 9.03
N TYR A 15 31.90 -29.64 9.38
CA TYR A 15 30.80 -29.45 8.44
C TYR A 15 30.95 -28.19 7.56
N ILE A 16 31.80 -27.23 7.98
CA ILE A 16 32.04 -25.98 7.24
C ILE A 16 33.16 -26.16 6.20
N GLU A 17 34.14 -27.05 6.44
CA GLU A 17 35.22 -27.33 5.49
C GLU A 17 34.73 -27.97 4.19
N ASP A 18 33.73 -28.86 4.26
CA ASP A 18 33.27 -29.63 3.08
C ASP A 18 32.40 -28.81 2.11
N LYS A 19 31.89 -27.65 2.53
CA LYS A 19 31.00 -26.79 1.73
C LYS A 19 31.67 -25.56 1.11
N TYR A 20 32.94 -25.28 1.45
CA TYR A 20 33.68 -24.10 0.98
C TYR A 20 35.07 -24.47 0.46
N SER A 21 35.14 -25.33 -0.55
CA SER A 21 36.38 -25.76 -1.21
C SER A 21 37.12 -24.67 -2.01
N GLY A 22 36.73 -23.40 -1.88
CA GLY A 22 37.29 -22.26 -2.64
C GLY A 22 37.98 -21.17 -1.82
N LEU A 23 37.97 -21.25 -0.49
CA LEU A 23 38.55 -20.20 0.38
C LEU A 23 39.55 -20.84 1.35
N SER A 24 40.82 -20.43 1.28
CA SER A 24 41.82 -20.94 2.22
C SER A 24 41.47 -20.48 3.64
N THR A 25 41.64 -21.38 4.61
CA THR A 25 41.51 -21.11 6.05
C THR A 25 42.33 -19.89 6.47
N GLN A 26 43.46 -19.62 5.80
CA GLN A 26 44.28 -18.43 5.99
C GLN A 26 43.56 -17.12 5.67
N ALA A 27 42.72 -17.09 4.63
CA ALA A 27 41.98 -15.89 4.21
C ALA A 27 40.86 -15.55 5.21
N LEU A 28 40.19 -16.56 5.75
CA LEU A 28 39.21 -16.43 6.83
C LEU A 28 39.85 -15.93 8.13
N PHE A 29 41.01 -16.49 8.49
CA PHE A 29 41.78 -16.04 9.67
C PHE A 29 42.28 -14.60 9.52
N ASN A 30 42.74 -14.20 8.34
CA ASN A 30 43.18 -12.83 8.08
C ASN A 30 42.01 -11.84 8.13
N ALA A 31 40.83 -12.19 7.60
CA ALA A 31 39.64 -11.36 7.71
C ALA A 31 39.20 -11.16 9.18
N LEU A 32 39.23 -12.23 9.99
CA LEU A 32 38.95 -12.18 11.42
C LEU A 32 39.97 -11.36 12.21
N ASN A 33 41.25 -11.40 11.83
CA ASN A 33 42.30 -10.60 12.46
C ASN A 33 42.19 -9.11 12.10
N THR A 34 41.78 -8.77 10.87
CA THR A 34 41.53 -7.37 10.46
C THR A 34 40.34 -6.77 11.22
N ILE A 35 39.32 -7.57 11.55
CA ILE A 35 38.19 -7.14 12.41
C ILE A 35 38.66 -6.91 13.85
N LYS A 36 39.59 -7.71 14.36
CA LYS A 36 40.19 -7.52 15.70
C LYS A 36 41.16 -6.34 15.77
N ALA A 37 41.86 -6.00 14.69
CA ALA A 37 42.86 -4.94 14.68
C ALA A 37 42.28 -3.53 14.80
N ASN A 38 40.99 -3.33 14.47
CA ASN A 38 40.36 -2.01 14.48
C ASN A 38 39.58 -1.65 15.76
N LYS A 39 39.70 -2.41 16.87
CA LYS A 39 39.05 -2.01 18.12
C LYS A 39 39.68 -2.62 19.37
N VAL A 40 40.80 -2.07 19.82
CA VAL A 40 41.17 -2.10 21.25
C VAL A 40 41.91 -0.81 21.61
N ASP A 41 41.16 0.26 21.83
CA ASP A 41 41.57 1.21 22.87
C ASP A 41 41.11 0.61 24.19
N SER A 42 42.08 0.39 25.08
CA SER A 42 41.91 -0.24 26.38
C SER A 42 41.01 0.59 27.29
N MET A 43 39.74 0.23 27.43
CA MET A 43 38.94 0.63 28.59
C MET A 43 39.24 -0.33 29.74
N SER A 44 39.91 0.21 30.75
CA SER A 44 40.13 -0.39 32.07
C SER A 44 38.84 -0.97 32.63
N SER A 45 38.94 -2.16 33.24
CA SER A 45 37.84 -2.84 33.94
C SER A 45 37.42 -2.06 35.20
N SER A 46 36.56 -1.07 35.04
CA SER A 46 35.86 -0.43 36.15
C SER A 46 34.36 -0.60 35.95
N GLY A 47 33.79 -1.57 36.67
CA GLY A 47 32.34 -1.74 36.85
C GLY A 47 31.53 -1.90 35.58
N TYR A 48 31.15 -3.13 35.22
CA TYR A 48 29.99 -3.37 34.37
C TYR A 48 28.73 -2.87 35.11
N THR A 49 28.49 -1.55 35.08
CA THR A 49 27.14 -1.03 35.22
C THR A 49 26.40 -1.51 33.99
N GLU A 50 25.49 -2.45 34.19
CA GLU A 50 24.57 -2.96 33.17
C GLU A 50 23.64 -1.81 32.75
N THR A 51 24.16 -0.84 31.97
CA THR A 51 23.37 0.28 31.46
C THR A 51 22.41 -0.28 30.42
N LYS A 52 21.21 -0.63 30.87
CA LYS A 52 20.13 -1.11 30.02
C LYS A 52 19.68 0.04 29.12
N ILE A 53 19.93 -0.10 27.81
CA ILE A 53 19.38 0.82 26.83
C ILE A 53 17.86 0.67 26.87
N TRP A 54 17.18 1.79 27.09
CA TRP A 54 15.73 1.89 27.03
C TRP A 54 15.36 3.28 26.52
N ILE A 55 14.98 3.37 25.25
CA ILE A 55 14.65 4.61 24.54
C ILE A 55 13.16 4.58 24.19
N PRO A 56 12.29 5.26 24.95
CA PRO A 56 10.85 5.24 24.73
C PRO A 56 10.40 5.86 23.40
N THR A 57 11.26 6.65 22.76
CA THR A 57 11.00 7.26 21.45
C THR A 57 11.28 6.33 20.27
N ASN A 58 11.89 5.16 20.51
CA ASN A 58 12.03 4.14 19.47
C ASN A 58 10.65 3.52 19.15
N PRO A 59 10.48 2.91 17.97
CA PRO A 59 9.29 2.14 17.64
C PRO A 59 8.97 1.11 18.72
N ARG A 60 7.68 0.82 18.90
CA ARG A 60 7.20 -0.13 19.90
C ARG A 60 7.89 -1.49 19.74
N GLY A 61 8.50 -1.99 20.82
CA GLY A 61 9.27 -3.24 20.82
C GLY A 61 10.76 -3.07 20.49
N ALA A 62 11.20 -1.88 20.06
CA ALA A 62 12.59 -1.54 19.76
C ALA A 62 13.25 -0.64 20.83
N GLU A 63 12.61 -0.47 22.00
CA GLU A 63 13.08 0.43 23.06
C GLU A 63 14.48 0.03 23.57
N ARG A 64 14.85 -1.24 23.45
CA ARG A 64 16.17 -1.76 23.87
C ARG A 64 17.29 -1.52 22.86
N LEU A 65 16.99 -0.96 21.69
CA LEU A 65 17.99 -0.71 20.65
C LEU A 65 18.60 0.70 20.80
N PRO A 66 19.91 0.86 20.55
CA PRO A 66 20.50 2.18 20.40
C PRO A 66 19.78 2.96 19.28
N PRO A 67 19.43 4.23 19.48
CA PRO A 67 18.60 4.97 18.53
C PRO A 67 19.30 5.13 17.16
N GLY A 68 20.63 5.17 17.15
CA GLY A 68 21.42 5.32 15.92
C GLY A 68 21.38 4.13 14.95
N ILE A 69 20.82 2.98 15.32
CA ILE A 69 20.64 1.82 14.42
C ILE A 69 19.18 1.52 14.11
N VAL A 70 18.24 2.27 14.70
CA VAL A 70 16.82 2.04 14.50
C VAL A 70 16.38 2.69 13.19
N ALA A 71 15.87 1.88 12.27
CA ALA A 71 15.10 2.33 11.12
C ALA A 71 13.61 2.18 11.44
N PRO A 72 12.85 3.27 11.70
CA PRO A 72 11.44 3.19 12.07
C PRO A 72 10.52 2.85 10.89
N GLU A 73 11.00 3.05 9.66
CA GLU A 73 10.28 2.85 8.41
C GLU A 73 11.13 2.02 7.44
N SER A 74 10.47 1.45 6.44
CA SER A 74 11.07 0.71 5.32
C SER A 74 10.70 1.37 3.99
N ASP A 75 11.15 0.79 2.89
CA ASP A 75 10.81 1.18 1.53
C ASP A 75 10.59 -0.05 0.62
N LEU A 76 10.10 0.18 -0.61
CA LEU A 76 10.02 -0.83 -1.68
C LEU A 76 11.14 -0.61 -2.73
N PHE A 77 12.21 0.09 -2.39
CA PHE A 77 13.29 0.37 -3.34
C PHE A 77 14.16 -0.88 -3.53
N LEU A 78 14.36 -1.26 -4.78
CA LEU A 78 15.19 -2.41 -5.12
C LEU A 78 16.67 -2.08 -4.85
N ARG A 79 17.36 -3.01 -4.19
CA ARG A 79 18.79 -2.92 -3.88
C ARG A 79 19.52 -4.11 -4.49
N ARG A 80 20.72 -3.87 -5.00
CA ARG A 80 21.54 -4.93 -5.61
C ARG A 80 22.06 -5.91 -4.55
N LEU A 81 22.28 -7.16 -4.97
CA LEU A 81 22.75 -8.25 -4.09
C LEU A 81 24.24 -8.13 -3.70
N TRP A 82 25.04 -7.34 -4.43
CA TRP A 82 26.50 -7.34 -4.31
C TRP A 82 27.11 -5.93 -4.39
N GLY A 83 28.36 -5.82 -3.91
CA GLY A 83 29.10 -4.56 -3.86
C GLY A 83 28.86 -3.79 -2.57
N LEU A 84 29.49 -2.62 -2.45
CA LEU A 84 29.29 -1.77 -1.27
C LEU A 84 27.88 -1.16 -1.31
N PRO A 85 27.08 -1.31 -0.24
CA PRO A 85 25.95 -0.42 0.01
C PRO A 85 26.48 1.01 -0.07
N SER A 86 25.76 1.94 -0.70
CA SER A 86 26.25 3.31 -0.85
C SER A 86 26.52 3.94 0.52
N GLU A 87 27.78 3.90 0.94
CA GLU A 87 28.26 4.55 2.15
C GLU A 87 28.69 5.97 1.78
N ASN A 88 28.08 6.94 2.45
CA ASN A 88 28.69 8.21 2.82
C ASN A 88 29.06 9.18 1.67
N SER A 89 28.08 9.68 0.94
CA SER A 89 28.10 11.10 0.60
C SER A 89 26.69 11.64 0.43
N ASN A 90 26.37 12.73 1.12
CA ASN A 90 25.15 13.52 0.93
C ASN A 90 25.08 14.19 -0.46
N TRP A 91 25.85 13.71 -1.44
CA TRP A 91 26.14 14.40 -2.70
C TRP A 91 26.17 13.51 -3.95
N LEU A 92 26.13 12.18 -3.83
CA LEU A 92 26.02 11.29 -5.00
C LEU A 92 24.80 10.35 -4.85
N PRO A 93 23.97 10.18 -5.90
CA PRO A 93 22.94 9.14 -5.93
C PRO A 93 23.56 7.79 -5.58
N SER A 94 22.87 6.97 -4.79
CA SER A 94 23.35 5.60 -4.56
C SER A 94 23.46 4.88 -5.90
N LYS A 95 24.49 4.05 -6.09
CA LYS A 95 24.57 3.20 -7.30
C LYS A 95 23.35 2.28 -7.46
N ASP A 96 22.63 2.05 -6.36
CA ASP A 96 21.44 1.21 -6.31
C ASP A 96 20.19 1.98 -6.77
N LEU A 97 20.13 3.30 -6.54
CA LEU A 97 19.00 4.16 -6.88
C LEU A 97 19.51 5.42 -7.59
N THR A 98 19.65 5.34 -8.91
CA THR A 98 19.95 6.52 -9.75
C THR A 98 18.85 7.57 -9.66
N ILE A 99 17.61 7.11 -9.49
CA ILE A 99 16.42 7.92 -9.28
C ILE A 99 15.69 7.32 -8.08
N LYS A 100 15.25 8.18 -7.16
CA LYS A 100 14.44 7.78 -6.02
C LYS A 100 12.96 8.00 -6.37
N PRO A 101 12.17 6.93 -6.58
CA PRO A 101 10.75 7.07 -6.86
C PRO A 101 10.03 7.82 -5.74
N LYS A 102 9.08 8.68 -6.13
CA LYS A 102 8.27 9.50 -5.21
C LYS A 102 6.85 8.98 -5.10
N TYR A 103 6.40 8.17 -6.04
CA TYR A 103 5.02 7.70 -6.13
C TYR A 103 4.99 6.19 -6.26
N LEU A 104 3.91 5.58 -5.80
CA LEU A 104 3.66 4.14 -5.92
C LEU A 104 2.40 3.94 -6.75
N VAL A 105 2.46 3.05 -7.74
CA VAL A 105 1.26 2.54 -8.41
C VAL A 105 1.15 1.04 -8.20
N THR A 106 -0.05 0.62 -7.80
CA THR A 106 -0.40 -0.78 -7.61
C THR A 106 -1.53 -1.16 -8.56
N PHE A 107 -1.41 -2.35 -9.14
CA PHE A 107 -2.46 -2.97 -9.94
C PHE A 107 -2.77 -4.35 -9.37
N THR A 108 -4.05 -4.71 -9.27
CA THR A 108 -4.47 -6.09 -8.98
C THR A 108 -4.79 -6.78 -10.27
N VAL A 109 -3.95 -7.73 -10.66
CA VAL A 109 -3.84 -8.19 -12.05
C VAL A 109 -4.02 -9.70 -12.19
N GLY A 110 -4.57 -10.08 -13.34
CA GLY A 110 -4.40 -11.38 -13.94
C GLY A 110 -3.88 -11.25 -15.37
N TYR A 111 -3.16 -12.26 -15.82
CA TYR A 111 -2.44 -12.27 -17.08
C TYR A 111 -3.33 -12.02 -18.31
N ASN A 112 -4.62 -12.38 -18.24
CA ASN A 112 -5.57 -12.10 -19.32
C ASN A 112 -5.79 -10.59 -19.58
N GLN A 113 -5.44 -9.71 -18.65
CA GLN A 113 -5.51 -8.24 -18.81
C GLN A 113 -4.14 -7.59 -19.03
N LYS A 114 -3.10 -8.38 -19.30
CA LYS A 114 -1.72 -7.90 -19.48
C LYS A 114 -1.57 -6.72 -20.45
N ASN A 115 -2.33 -6.72 -21.56
CA ASN A 115 -2.25 -5.65 -22.56
C ASN A 115 -2.81 -4.32 -22.02
N ASN A 116 -3.84 -4.39 -21.18
CA ASN A 116 -4.40 -3.20 -20.56
C ASN A 116 -3.43 -2.63 -19.51
N ILE A 117 -2.79 -3.51 -18.73
CA ILE A 117 -1.73 -3.11 -17.78
C ILE A 117 -0.49 -2.56 -18.50
N ASP A 118 -0.05 -3.15 -19.61
CA ASP A 118 1.04 -2.62 -20.43
C ASP A 118 0.73 -1.22 -20.95
N ALA A 119 -0.51 -0.96 -21.38
CA ALA A 119 -0.97 0.37 -21.76
C ALA A 119 -0.96 1.34 -20.56
N ALA A 120 -1.42 0.89 -19.39
CA ALA A 120 -1.42 1.66 -18.15
C ALA A 120 -0.01 2.05 -17.70
N VAL A 121 0.92 1.09 -17.62
CA VAL A 121 2.29 1.30 -17.15
C VAL A 121 3.03 2.36 -17.97
N LYS A 122 2.76 2.46 -19.27
CA LYS A 122 3.35 3.50 -20.15
C LYS A 122 2.93 4.93 -19.78
N LYS A 123 1.91 5.12 -18.95
CA LYS A 123 1.47 6.44 -18.44
C LYS A 123 2.19 6.89 -17.18
N PHE A 124 3.04 6.03 -16.60
CA PHE A 124 3.79 6.30 -15.37
C PHE A 124 5.27 6.50 -15.70
N SER A 125 5.86 7.55 -15.14
CA SER A 125 7.28 7.88 -15.32
C SER A 125 8.18 7.04 -14.40
N GLU A 126 9.49 7.25 -14.50
CA GLU A 126 10.48 6.70 -13.56
C GLU A 126 10.34 7.18 -12.11
N ASN A 127 9.51 8.19 -11.84
CA ASN A 127 9.16 8.59 -10.48
C ASN A 127 8.23 7.59 -9.77
N PHE A 128 7.72 6.58 -10.49
CA PHE A 128 6.79 5.59 -9.96
C PHE A 128 7.49 4.25 -9.70
N THR A 129 7.29 3.72 -8.50
CA THR A 129 7.44 2.27 -8.25
C THR A 129 6.19 1.57 -8.75
N ILE A 130 6.37 0.50 -9.52
CA ILE A 130 5.28 -0.34 -10.04
C ILE A 130 5.23 -1.62 -9.22
N LEU A 131 4.06 -1.91 -8.67
CA LEU A 131 3.80 -3.11 -7.86
C LEU A 131 2.55 -3.83 -8.40
N LEU A 132 2.71 -5.10 -8.75
CA LEU A 132 1.64 -5.93 -9.28
C LEU A 132 1.21 -6.97 -8.25
N PHE A 133 -0.09 -7.04 -7.99
CA PHE A 133 -0.73 -8.03 -7.15
C PHE A 133 -1.42 -9.11 -8.00
N HIS A 134 -0.78 -10.27 -8.12
CA HIS A 134 -1.19 -11.35 -9.04
C HIS A 134 -2.18 -12.29 -8.36
N TYR A 135 -3.47 -12.15 -8.66
CA TYR A 135 -4.49 -13.04 -8.09
C TYR A 135 -4.56 -14.40 -8.80
N ASP A 136 -3.89 -14.58 -9.94
CA ASP A 136 -3.93 -15.81 -10.74
C ASP A 136 -2.70 -16.70 -10.55
N GLY A 137 -1.64 -16.20 -9.91
CA GLY A 137 -0.40 -16.95 -9.69
C GLY A 137 0.63 -16.82 -10.81
N LEU A 138 0.34 -16.08 -11.90
CA LEU A 138 1.15 -16.06 -13.11
C LEU A 138 2.10 -14.87 -13.12
N THR A 139 3.31 -15.03 -12.55
CA THR A 139 4.29 -13.94 -12.48
C THR A 139 5.30 -13.97 -13.62
N SER A 140 5.79 -15.14 -14.01
CA SER A 140 6.90 -15.27 -14.98
C SER A 140 6.46 -15.00 -16.41
N GLU A 141 5.17 -15.18 -16.71
CA GLU A 141 4.59 -14.91 -18.01
C GLU A 141 4.68 -13.42 -18.38
N TRP A 142 4.76 -12.54 -17.38
CA TRP A 142 4.93 -11.10 -17.57
C TRP A 142 6.34 -10.69 -17.99
N ASP A 143 7.33 -11.60 -17.94
CA ASP A 143 8.71 -11.33 -18.39
C ASP A 143 8.81 -11.00 -19.88
N GLU A 144 7.74 -11.18 -20.65
CA GLU A 144 7.62 -10.67 -22.03
C GLU A 144 7.73 -9.13 -22.10
N PHE A 145 7.40 -8.43 -21.01
CA PHE A 145 7.51 -6.98 -20.92
C PHE A 145 8.78 -6.56 -20.17
N GLU A 146 9.67 -5.81 -20.84
CA GLU A 146 10.92 -5.33 -20.22
C GLU A 146 10.71 -4.42 -18.99
N TRP A 147 9.58 -3.71 -18.91
CA TRP A 147 9.24 -2.96 -17.71
C TRP A 147 8.86 -3.87 -16.54
N SER A 148 8.29 -5.05 -16.80
CA SER A 148 7.82 -5.97 -15.75
C SER A 148 8.98 -6.58 -14.99
N LYS A 149 10.12 -6.82 -15.65
CA LYS A 149 11.36 -7.29 -15.00
C LYS A 149 11.90 -6.32 -13.94
N ARG A 150 11.45 -5.06 -13.97
CA ARG A 150 11.81 -4.00 -13.01
C ARG A 150 10.67 -3.68 -12.03
N ALA A 151 9.48 -4.26 -12.23
CA ALA A 151 8.36 -4.13 -11.33
C ALA A 151 8.48 -5.11 -10.15
N ILE A 152 7.75 -4.85 -9.08
CA ILE A 152 7.64 -5.76 -7.95
C ILE A 152 6.40 -6.63 -8.17
N HIS A 153 6.55 -7.95 -8.03
CA HIS A 153 5.47 -8.91 -8.19
C HIS A 153 5.18 -9.55 -6.83
N VAL A 154 3.92 -9.50 -6.39
CA VAL A 154 3.44 -10.24 -5.22
C VAL A 154 2.29 -11.13 -5.67
N SER A 155 2.38 -12.42 -5.38
CA SER A 155 1.48 -13.43 -5.95
C SER A 155 0.91 -14.35 -4.88
N VAL A 156 -0.41 -14.29 -4.73
CA VAL A 156 -1.22 -15.16 -3.89
C VAL A 156 -2.55 -15.40 -4.60
N GLN A 157 -2.81 -16.66 -4.95
CA GLN A 157 -3.97 -17.00 -5.75
C GLN A 157 -5.30 -16.62 -5.08
N LYS A 158 -6.25 -16.16 -5.91
CA LYS A 158 -7.63 -15.83 -5.56
C LYS A 158 -7.77 -14.79 -4.43
N GLN A 159 -6.83 -13.86 -4.32
CA GLN A 159 -6.92 -12.73 -3.39
C GLN A 159 -7.31 -11.44 -4.10
N ALA A 160 -8.14 -10.63 -3.43
CA ALA A 160 -8.61 -9.35 -3.95
C ALA A 160 -7.68 -8.18 -3.56
N LYS A 161 -7.84 -7.04 -4.25
CA LYS A 161 -7.00 -5.83 -4.10
C LYS A 161 -6.74 -5.42 -2.65
N TRP A 162 -7.80 -5.36 -1.85
CA TRP A 162 -7.72 -4.86 -0.48
C TRP A 162 -7.09 -5.86 0.49
N TRP A 163 -7.15 -7.16 0.18
CA TRP A 163 -6.40 -8.18 0.92
C TRP A 163 -4.89 -7.97 0.80
N TYR A 164 -4.41 -7.71 -0.43
CA TYR A 164 -3.01 -7.41 -0.71
C TYR A 164 -2.59 -6.11 -0.03
N ALA A 165 -3.36 -5.04 -0.24
CA ALA A 165 -3.07 -3.73 0.30
C ALA A 165 -2.89 -3.77 1.83
N LYS A 166 -3.77 -4.49 2.53
CA LYS A 166 -3.67 -4.66 3.99
C LYS A 166 -2.37 -5.32 4.45
N ARG A 167 -1.77 -6.19 3.62
CA ARG A 167 -0.61 -7.03 4.02
C ARG A 167 0.73 -6.49 3.52
N PHE A 168 0.74 -5.87 2.34
CA PHE A 168 1.98 -5.48 1.66
C PHE A 168 2.19 -3.97 1.58
N LEU A 169 1.19 -3.16 1.93
CA LEU A 169 1.26 -1.70 1.89
C LEU A 169 1.11 -1.09 3.29
N HIS A 170 1.77 -1.67 4.30
CA HIS A 170 1.79 -1.09 5.64
C HIS A 170 2.29 0.37 5.58
N PRO A 171 1.70 1.33 6.32
CA PRO A 171 2.06 2.74 6.21
C PRO A 171 3.56 3.01 6.38
N ASP A 172 4.21 2.31 7.31
CA ASP A 172 5.64 2.45 7.54
C ASP A 172 6.52 1.76 6.46
N ILE A 173 5.95 0.92 5.58
CA ILE A 173 6.65 0.36 4.40
C ILE A 173 6.55 1.32 3.20
N VAL A 174 5.40 1.96 3.03
CA VAL A 174 5.14 2.90 1.93
C VAL A 174 5.39 4.35 2.29
N ALA A 175 5.92 4.60 3.49
CA ALA A 175 6.23 5.92 4.02
C ALA A 175 7.11 6.79 3.11
N PRO A 176 8.00 6.28 2.23
CA PRO A 176 8.73 7.14 1.31
C PRO A 176 7.89 7.76 0.18
N TYR A 177 6.74 7.17 -0.15
CA TYR A 177 5.90 7.60 -1.27
C TYR A 177 4.99 8.76 -0.87
N GLU A 178 4.90 9.79 -1.71
CA GLU A 178 4.01 10.94 -1.51
C GLU A 178 2.56 10.59 -1.84
N TYR A 179 2.35 9.81 -2.91
CA TYR A 179 1.05 9.34 -3.38
C TYR A 179 1.08 7.86 -3.76
N ILE A 180 -0.02 7.17 -3.48
CA ILE A 180 -0.22 5.74 -3.69
C ILE A 180 -1.47 5.52 -4.54
N PHE A 181 -1.29 4.97 -5.74
CA PHE A 181 -2.36 4.63 -6.66
C PHE A 181 -2.80 3.17 -6.43
N MET A 182 -4.08 2.96 -6.18
CA MET A 182 -4.71 1.67 -5.89
C MET A 182 -5.69 1.30 -6.99
N TRP A 183 -5.16 0.84 -8.14
CA TRP A 183 -5.94 0.72 -9.37
C TRP A 183 -6.34 -0.73 -9.68
N ASP A 184 -7.53 -0.87 -10.26
CA ASP A 184 -7.98 -2.10 -10.89
C ASP A 184 -7.35 -2.25 -12.29
N GLU A 185 -7.42 -3.46 -12.85
CA GLU A 185 -6.74 -3.80 -14.10
C GLU A 185 -7.51 -3.50 -15.38
N ASP A 186 -8.78 -3.11 -15.29
CA ASP A 186 -9.71 -2.94 -16.42
C ASP A 186 -10.01 -1.46 -16.73
N LEU A 187 -8.98 -0.62 -16.57
CA LEU A 187 -9.01 0.81 -16.83
C LEU A 187 -8.37 1.15 -18.18
N GLY A 188 -9.13 1.76 -19.09
CA GLY A 188 -8.61 2.44 -20.27
C GLY A 188 -7.99 3.79 -19.90
N VAL A 189 -6.77 4.06 -20.36
CA VAL A 189 -5.93 5.17 -19.89
C VAL A 189 -5.48 6.11 -21.01
N GLU A 190 -6.14 6.07 -22.17
CA GLU A 190 -5.74 6.79 -23.38
C GLU A 190 -5.50 8.28 -23.10
N ASN A 191 -6.40 8.89 -22.32
CA ASN A 191 -6.40 10.32 -21.98
C ASN A 191 -5.77 10.65 -20.62
N PHE A 192 -5.10 9.68 -20.00
CA PHE A 192 -4.48 9.84 -18.68
C PHE A 192 -2.97 10.07 -18.79
N ASN A 193 -2.44 10.95 -17.94
CA ASN A 193 -1.03 11.16 -17.68
C ASN A 193 -0.80 11.31 -16.16
N ALA A 194 0.02 10.43 -15.58
CA ALA A 194 0.19 10.37 -14.14
C ALA A 194 0.86 11.62 -13.54
N GLU A 195 1.79 12.25 -14.26
CA GLU A 195 2.50 13.44 -13.79
C GLU A 195 1.58 14.67 -13.81
N GLU A 196 0.80 14.86 -14.88
CA GLU A 196 -0.20 15.93 -14.94
C GLU A 196 -1.31 15.74 -13.89
N TYR A 197 -1.73 14.48 -13.67
CA TYR A 197 -2.67 14.16 -12.60
C TYR A 197 -2.13 14.56 -11.22
N ILE A 198 -0.90 14.18 -10.87
CA ILE A 198 -0.30 14.55 -9.58
C ILE A 198 -0.13 16.08 -9.45
N LYS A 199 0.20 16.79 -10.53
CA LYS A 199 0.24 18.27 -10.49
C LYS A 199 -1.10 18.85 -10.09
N LEU A 200 -2.21 18.36 -10.63
CA LEU A 200 -3.56 18.82 -10.29
C LEU A 200 -3.97 18.43 -8.88
N VAL A 201 -3.69 17.19 -8.45
CA VAL A 201 -3.92 16.73 -7.08
C VAL A 201 -3.23 17.66 -6.07
N LYS A 202 -1.95 17.96 -6.30
CA LYS A 202 -1.17 18.89 -5.44
C LYS A 202 -1.71 20.32 -5.51
N LYS A 203 -2.02 20.83 -6.71
CA LYS A 203 -2.57 22.18 -6.93
C LYS A 203 -3.88 22.40 -6.16
N HIS A 204 -4.74 21.38 -6.13
CA HIS A 204 -6.08 21.46 -5.54
C HIS A 204 -6.16 20.93 -4.11
N GLY A 205 -5.02 20.54 -3.51
CA GLY A 205 -4.93 20.05 -2.14
C GLY A 205 -5.70 18.76 -1.89
N LEU A 206 -5.79 17.88 -2.88
CA LEU A 206 -6.48 16.61 -2.76
C LEU A 206 -5.60 15.59 -2.02
N GLU A 207 -6.18 14.96 -1.01
CA GLU A 207 -5.55 13.90 -0.21
C GLU A 207 -6.06 12.51 -0.61
N ILE A 208 -7.30 12.44 -1.12
CA ILE A 208 -7.88 11.23 -1.72
C ILE A 208 -8.53 11.64 -3.02
N SER A 209 -8.18 11.00 -4.13
CA SER A 209 -8.71 11.41 -5.43
C SER A 209 -8.85 10.24 -6.39
N GLN A 210 -9.52 10.48 -7.50
CA GLN A 210 -9.50 9.59 -8.66
C GLN A 210 -9.49 10.41 -9.96
N PRO A 211 -9.05 9.82 -11.09
CA PRO A 211 -9.34 10.36 -12.42
C PRO A 211 -10.85 10.43 -12.69
N GLY A 212 -11.29 11.38 -13.50
CA GLY A 212 -12.67 11.41 -14.00
C GLY A 212 -12.99 10.16 -14.82
N LEU A 213 -14.22 9.65 -14.71
CA LEU A 213 -14.69 8.56 -15.57
C LEU A 213 -15.37 9.12 -16.81
N ASP A 214 -14.88 8.72 -17.99
CA ASP A 214 -15.46 9.08 -19.27
C ASP A 214 -16.91 8.58 -19.40
N ALA A 215 -17.74 9.27 -20.19
CA ALA A 215 -19.12 8.86 -20.46
C ALA A 215 -19.22 7.47 -21.13
N ASN A 216 -18.15 7.02 -21.80
CA ASN A 216 -18.07 5.69 -22.40
C ASN A 216 -17.75 4.57 -21.39
N SER A 217 -17.54 4.91 -20.11
CA SER A 217 -17.29 3.93 -19.06
C SER A 217 -18.50 3.05 -18.82
N ALA A 218 -18.27 1.74 -18.69
CA ALA A 218 -19.29 0.81 -18.23
C ALA A 218 -19.59 1.05 -16.73
N GLY A 219 -20.86 0.95 -16.35
CA GLY A 219 -21.25 0.95 -14.93
C GLY A 219 -21.11 2.27 -14.18
N LEU A 220 -21.27 3.43 -14.84
CA LEU A 220 -21.29 4.78 -14.22
C LEU A 220 -22.43 4.96 -13.19
N THR A 221 -22.21 4.41 -12.00
CA THR A 221 -23.22 4.35 -10.93
C THR A 221 -23.38 5.68 -10.22
N TRP A 222 -22.31 6.44 -10.00
CA TRP A 222 -22.31 7.68 -9.22
C TRP A 222 -22.04 8.88 -10.14
N ALA A 223 -22.83 9.95 -10.03
CA ALA A 223 -22.59 11.19 -10.76
C ALA A 223 -21.25 11.82 -10.34
N MET A 224 -20.87 11.64 -9.07
CA MET A 224 -19.64 12.18 -8.47
C MET A 224 -18.37 11.66 -9.14
N THR A 225 -18.40 10.49 -9.78
CA THR A 225 -17.23 9.92 -10.44
C THR A 225 -17.10 10.30 -11.91
N ARG A 226 -18.14 10.94 -12.49
CA ARG A 226 -18.18 11.27 -13.91
C ARG A 226 -17.31 12.48 -14.21
N LYS A 227 -16.50 12.35 -15.26
CA LYS A 227 -15.70 13.45 -15.78
C LYS A 227 -16.59 14.62 -16.23
N ARG A 228 -16.21 15.84 -15.85
CA ARG A 228 -16.76 17.11 -16.35
C ARG A 228 -15.84 17.73 -17.39
N ASN A 229 -16.39 18.50 -18.32
CA ASN A 229 -15.61 19.07 -19.44
C ASN A 229 -15.17 20.51 -19.21
N ASP A 230 -15.72 21.17 -18.20
CA ASP A 230 -15.58 22.59 -17.89
C ASP A 230 -14.72 22.86 -16.63
N THR A 231 -14.29 21.80 -15.92
CA THR A 231 -13.50 21.90 -14.70
C THR A 231 -12.19 21.11 -14.81
N GLU A 232 -11.17 21.50 -14.02
CA GLU A 232 -9.98 20.68 -13.83
C GLU A 232 -10.21 19.57 -12.79
N VAL A 233 -10.97 19.89 -11.74
CA VAL A 233 -11.32 19.05 -10.59
C VAL A 233 -12.73 19.45 -10.12
N HIS A 234 -13.50 18.48 -9.64
CA HIS A 234 -14.68 18.74 -8.82
C HIS A 234 -14.68 17.89 -7.53
N LYS A 235 -15.41 18.36 -6.52
CA LYS A 235 -15.42 17.76 -5.16
C LYS A 235 -16.83 17.46 -4.64
N ASP A 236 -17.83 17.91 -5.38
CA ASP A 236 -19.25 17.77 -5.13
C ASP A 236 -20.00 17.52 -6.45
N THR A 237 -21.21 16.98 -6.38
CA THR A 237 -22.12 16.78 -7.51
C THR A 237 -23.58 16.90 -7.11
N ASP A 238 -24.42 17.23 -8.08
CA ASP A 238 -25.84 16.94 -8.01
C ASP A 238 -26.07 15.47 -8.38
N GLU A 239 -26.65 14.70 -7.45
CA GLU A 239 -27.05 13.31 -7.68
C GLU A 239 -28.57 13.21 -7.89
N ARG A 240 -29.05 12.03 -8.28
CA ARG A 240 -30.48 11.73 -8.40
C ARG A 240 -31.24 12.05 -7.10
N PRO A 241 -32.50 12.54 -7.18
CA PRO A 241 -33.31 12.83 -6.01
C PRO A 241 -33.36 11.66 -5.02
N GLY A 242 -33.07 11.94 -3.75
CA GLY A 242 -33.09 10.96 -2.65
C GLY A 242 -31.82 10.13 -2.46
N TRP A 243 -30.76 10.38 -3.23
CA TRP A 243 -29.48 9.65 -3.10
C TRP A 243 -28.48 10.34 -2.17
N CYS A 244 -28.70 11.62 -1.87
CA CYS A 244 -27.86 12.39 -0.96
C CYS A 244 -28.70 12.92 0.19
N ASN A 245 -28.38 12.44 1.39
CA ASN A 245 -29.00 12.93 2.62
C ASN A 245 -28.42 14.31 3.01
N ASP A 246 -27.18 14.58 2.61
CA ASP A 246 -26.45 15.81 2.86
C ASP A 246 -25.50 16.04 1.67
N PRO A 247 -25.41 17.27 1.13
CA PRO A 247 -24.58 17.57 -0.06
C PRO A 247 -23.08 17.44 0.19
N HIS A 248 -22.61 17.53 1.44
CA HIS A 248 -21.20 17.37 1.82
C HIS A 248 -20.84 15.92 2.19
N LEU A 249 -21.80 15.00 2.08
CA LEU A 249 -21.61 13.58 2.36
C LEU A 249 -21.61 12.74 1.08
N PRO A 250 -20.98 11.56 1.12
CA PRO A 250 -21.11 10.57 0.06
C PRO A 250 -22.58 10.19 -0.19
N PRO A 251 -22.96 9.96 -1.45
CA PRO A 251 -22.10 9.99 -2.64
C PRO A 251 -21.95 11.38 -3.28
N CYS A 252 -22.61 12.43 -2.78
CA CYS A 252 -22.64 13.75 -3.43
C CYS A 252 -21.32 14.52 -3.31
N ALA A 253 -20.60 14.37 -2.20
CA ALA A 253 -19.26 14.92 -2.02
C ALA A 253 -18.44 13.97 -1.15
N ALA A 254 -17.17 14.29 -0.96
CA ALA A 254 -16.29 13.50 -0.11
C ALA A 254 -16.20 12.00 -0.54
N PHE A 255 -16.37 11.72 -1.83
CA PHE A 255 -16.52 10.39 -2.39
C PHE A 255 -15.69 10.21 -3.67
N VAL A 256 -15.00 9.08 -3.74
CA VAL A 256 -14.38 8.52 -4.95
C VAL A 256 -14.56 7.00 -4.88
N GLU A 257 -14.70 6.36 -6.03
CA GLU A 257 -14.93 4.92 -6.11
C GLU A 257 -13.61 4.16 -5.95
N ILE A 258 -13.68 3.05 -5.21
CA ILE A 258 -12.51 2.23 -4.83
C ILE A 258 -11.68 1.70 -6.01
N MET A 259 -12.17 1.79 -7.25
CA MET A 259 -11.54 1.19 -8.43
C MET A 259 -10.24 1.87 -8.87
N ALA A 260 -10.17 3.20 -8.79
CA ALA A 260 -9.06 4.01 -9.34
C ALA A 260 -8.57 5.07 -8.34
N THR A 261 -8.68 4.77 -7.05
CA THR A 261 -8.32 5.70 -5.97
C THR A 261 -6.82 5.96 -5.92
N VAL A 262 -6.49 7.20 -5.58
CA VAL A 262 -5.15 7.68 -5.27
C VAL A 262 -5.18 8.32 -3.89
N PHE A 263 -4.27 7.91 -3.03
CA PHE A 263 -4.17 8.39 -1.66
C PHE A 263 -2.86 9.15 -1.49
N SER A 264 -2.88 10.25 -0.75
CA SER A 264 -1.67 10.76 -0.14
C SER A 264 -1.15 9.79 0.92
N ARG A 265 0.12 9.95 1.29
CA ARG A 265 0.73 9.22 2.40
C ARG A 265 -0.08 9.28 3.69
N GLU A 266 -0.53 10.48 4.06
CA GLU A 266 -1.25 10.71 5.32
C GLU A 266 -2.63 10.05 5.29
N ALA A 267 -3.38 10.23 4.19
CA ALA A 267 -4.67 9.58 4.03
C ALA A 267 -4.53 8.05 4.02
N TRP A 268 -3.52 7.52 3.33
CA TRP A 268 -3.25 6.08 3.28
C TRP A 268 -2.98 5.49 4.67
N ARG A 269 -2.25 6.21 5.54
CA ARG A 269 -1.99 5.75 6.92
C ARG A 269 -3.29 5.47 7.66
N CYS A 270 -4.29 6.34 7.55
CA CYS A 270 -5.61 6.12 8.14
C CYS A 270 -6.38 5.00 7.41
N VAL A 271 -6.45 5.03 6.08
CA VAL A 271 -7.20 4.05 5.28
C VAL A 271 -6.70 2.63 5.51
N TRP A 272 -5.38 2.44 5.64
CA TRP A 272 -4.81 1.13 5.93
C TRP A 272 -5.31 0.54 7.26
N HIS A 273 -5.50 1.38 8.29
CA HIS A 273 -6.06 0.96 9.59
C HIS A 273 -7.56 0.70 9.52
N MET A 274 -8.27 1.35 8.58
CA MET A 274 -9.69 1.09 8.32
C MET A 274 -9.92 -0.29 7.68
N ILE A 275 -9.03 -0.73 6.78
CA ILE A 275 -9.14 -2.04 6.12
C ILE A 275 -9.07 -3.18 7.15
N GLN A 276 -10.10 -4.04 7.14
CA GLN A 276 -10.26 -5.16 8.07
C GLN A 276 -9.52 -6.39 7.56
N ASN A 277 -8.85 -7.14 8.44
CA ASN A 277 -8.00 -8.28 8.05
C ASN A 277 -8.77 -9.45 7.40
N ASP A 278 -10.04 -9.62 7.74
CA ASP A 278 -10.92 -10.72 7.33
C ASP A 278 -11.87 -10.37 6.16
N LEU A 279 -11.91 -9.10 5.74
CA LEU A 279 -12.68 -8.63 4.58
C LEU A 279 -11.71 -8.37 3.43
N VAL A 280 -12.02 -8.85 2.23
CA VAL A 280 -11.04 -8.90 1.13
C VAL A 280 -11.44 -8.03 -0.06
N HIS A 281 -12.74 -7.78 -0.27
CA HIS A 281 -13.24 -7.08 -1.47
C HIS A 281 -13.27 -5.56 -1.33
N GLY A 282 -13.34 -5.04 -0.10
CA GLY A 282 -13.33 -3.59 0.18
C GLY A 282 -14.58 -2.81 -0.28
N TRP A 283 -15.66 -3.48 -0.68
CA TRP A 283 -16.93 -2.80 -1.01
C TRP A 283 -17.44 -2.01 0.20
N GLY A 284 -17.75 -0.73 -0.01
CA GLY A 284 -18.18 0.20 1.03
C GLY A 284 -17.06 1.01 1.68
N LEU A 285 -15.78 0.71 1.39
CA LEU A 285 -14.67 1.53 1.89
C LEU A 285 -14.75 2.96 1.37
N ASP A 286 -15.11 3.13 0.10
CA ASP A 286 -15.36 4.41 -0.60
C ASP A 286 -16.27 5.35 0.19
N PHE A 287 -17.36 4.84 0.79
CA PHE A 287 -18.24 5.65 1.64
C PHE A 287 -17.62 6.09 2.97
N SER A 288 -16.59 5.38 3.43
CA SER A 288 -15.90 5.64 4.71
C SER A 288 -14.58 6.40 4.55
N LEU A 289 -14.01 6.49 3.34
CA LEU A 289 -12.74 7.19 3.08
C LEU A 289 -12.71 8.62 3.62
N ARG A 290 -13.85 9.32 3.60
CA ARG A 290 -14.03 10.65 4.19
C ARG A 290 -13.58 10.78 5.64
N LYS A 291 -13.53 9.69 6.41
CA LYS A 291 -13.10 9.70 7.82
C LYS A 291 -11.59 9.86 7.98
N CYS A 292 -10.83 9.75 6.89
CA CYS A 292 -9.37 9.81 6.90
C CYS A 292 -8.80 11.16 6.50
N VAL A 293 -9.63 12.17 6.29
CA VAL A 293 -9.23 13.51 5.84
C VAL A 293 -10.17 14.58 6.41
N GLU A 294 -9.64 15.78 6.66
CA GLU A 294 -10.39 16.90 7.25
C GLU A 294 -10.01 18.25 6.59
N PRO A 295 -10.97 19.07 6.10
CA PRO A 295 -12.37 18.73 5.88
C PRO A 295 -12.55 17.86 4.62
N PRO A 296 -13.38 16.80 4.66
CA PRO A 296 -13.38 15.78 3.62
C PRO A 296 -13.93 16.24 2.27
N HIS A 297 -14.96 17.09 2.25
CA HIS A 297 -15.55 17.61 1.02
C HIS A 297 -14.64 18.60 0.28
N GLU A 298 -13.56 19.08 0.91
CA GLU A 298 -12.55 19.91 0.24
C GLU A 298 -11.31 19.12 -0.18
N LYS A 299 -11.06 17.96 0.43
CA LYS A 299 -9.82 17.18 0.22
C LYS A 299 -10.01 15.90 -0.57
N ILE A 300 -11.27 15.52 -0.82
CA ILE A 300 -11.61 14.40 -1.70
C ILE A 300 -12.23 14.94 -3.00
N GLY A 301 -11.74 14.47 -4.15
CA GLY A 301 -12.27 14.96 -5.42
C GLY A 301 -11.84 14.15 -6.64
N VAL A 302 -12.50 14.46 -7.75
CA VAL A 302 -12.28 13.85 -9.05
C VAL A 302 -11.51 14.81 -9.93
N VAL A 303 -10.45 14.32 -10.56
CA VAL A 303 -9.61 15.11 -11.47
C VAL A 303 -10.16 14.98 -12.88
N ASP A 304 -10.95 15.95 -13.32
CA ASP A 304 -11.66 15.96 -14.61
C ASP A 304 -10.73 16.11 -15.82
N ALA A 305 -9.65 16.88 -15.66
CA ALA A 305 -8.71 17.13 -16.74
C ALA A 305 -7.85 15.90 -17.07
N GLN A 306 -7.90 14.84 -16.26
CA GLN A 306 -7.18 13.59 -16.44
C GLN A 306 -8.15 12.43 -16.22
N TRP A 307 -8.58 11.78 -17.28
CA TRP A 307 -9.69 10.83 -17.20
C TRP A 307 -9.35 9.46 -17.77
N ILE A 308 -10.15 8.49 -17.35
CA ILE A 308 -10.02 7.06 -17.67
C ILE A 308 -11.37 6.50 -18.12
N VAL A 309 -11.36 5.31 -18.70
CA VAL A 309 -12.55 4.55 -19.10
C VAL A 309 -12.62 3.27 -18.28
N HIS A 310 -13.71 3.03 -17.56
CA HIS A 310 -13.93 1.73 -16.91
C HIS A 310 -14.46 0.72 -17.95
N GLN A 311 -13.72 -0.35 -18.20
CA GLN A 311 -14.09 -1.37 -19.19
C GLN A 311 -14.99 -2.48 -18.61
N SER A 312 -15.06 -2.62 -17.28
CA SER A 312 -15.88 -3.60 -16.55
C SER A 312 -15.61 -5.05 -16.96
N VAL A 313 -14.33 -5.43 -17.02
CA VAL A 313 -13.93 -6.79 -17.38
C VAL A 313 -14.00 -7.69 -16.13
N PRO A 314 -14.87 -8.71 -16.07
CA PRO A 314 -15.13 -9.46 -14.84
C PRO A 314 -14.06 -10.54 -14.58
N SER A 315 -12.80 -10.16 -14.49
CA SER A 315 -11.64 -11.06 -14.40
C SER A 315 -11.54 -11.75 -13.03
N LEU A 316 -11.47 -10.98 -11.93
CA LEU A 316 -11.40 -11.48 -10.56
C LEU A 316 -12.73 -12.13 -10.14
N GLY A 317 -13.86 -11.58 -10.56
CA GLY A 317 -15.18 -12.17 -10.30
C GLY A 317 -15.28 -13.61 -10.81
N ASN A 318 -14.67 -13.90 -11.96
CA ASN A 318 -14.66 -15.24 -12.53
C ASN A 318 -13.71 -16.23 -11.81
N GLN A 319 -12.93 -15.79 -10.81
CA GLN A 319 -12.08 -16.66 -9.98
C GLN A 319 -12.84 -17.35 -8.84
N GLY A 320 -14.14 -17.10 -8.70
CA GLY A 320 -15.02 -17.78 -7.76
C GLY A 320 -15.27 -19.25 -8.06
N GLU A 321 -16.16 -19.87 -7.29
CA GLU A 321 -16.59 -21.25 -7.51
C GLU A 321 -18.00 -21.29 -8.08
N ALA A 322 -18.22 -22.14 -9.08
CA ALA A 322 -19.55 -22.39 -9.62
C ALA A 322 -20.29 -23.37 -8.70
N GLU A 323 -21.44 -22.97 -8.17
CA GLU A 323 -22.25 -23.79 -7.27
C GLU A 323 -23.71 -23.82 -7.73
N GLY A 324 -24.32 -25.01 -7.76
CA GLY A 324 -25.77 -25.16 -8.01
C GLY A 324 -26.25 -24.58 -9.34
N GLY A 325 -25.41 -24.58 -10.38
CA GLY A 325 -25.71 -24.01 -11.70
C GLY A 325 -25.49 -22.49 -11.83
N ARG A 326 -25.02 -21.82 -10.77
CA ARG A 326 -24.66 -20.40 -10.82
C ARG A 326 -23.25 -20.18 -11.35
N ALA A 327 -23.05 -19.06 -12.04
CA ALA A 327 -21.71 -18.70 -12.52
C ALA A 327 -20.80 -18.28 -11.36
N PRO A 328 -19.47 -18.49 -11.46
CA PRO A 328 -18.50 -18.13 -10.42
C PRO A 328 -18.62 -16.70 -9.85
N TRP A 329 -18.85 -15.72 -10.74
CA TRP A 329 -18.95 -14.31 -10.36
C TRP A 329 -20.15 -14.00 -9.46
N GLU A 330 -21.20 -14.82 -9.48
CA GLU A 330 -22.37 -14.64 -8.62
C GLU A 330 -21.99 -14.86 -7.16
N GLY A 331 -21.21 -15.91 -6.87
CA GLY A 331 -20.73 -16.20 -5.52
C GLY A 331 -19.80 -15.11 -4.99
N VAL A 332 -18.89 -14.61 -5.84
CA VAL A 332 -18.02 -13.47 -5.50
C VAL A 332 -18.85 -12.24 -5.18
N ARG A 333 -19.83 -11.89 -6.03
CA ARG A 333 -20.70 -10.72 -5.81
C ARG A 333 -21.55 -10.86 -4.54
N GLN A 334 -22.04 -12.06 -4.23
CA GLN A 334 -22.73 -12.33 -2.97
C GLN A 334 -21.80 -12.08 -1.78
N ARG A 335 -20.54 -12.54 -1.85
CA ARG A 335 -19.54 -12.29 -0.81
C ARG A 335 -19.23 -10.80 -0.67
N CYS A 336 -19.07 -10.06 -1.77
CA CYS A 336 -18.87 -8.61 -1.73
C CYS A 336 -19.98 -7.88 -0.96
N ARG A 337 -21.26 -8.20 -1.26
CA ARG A 337 -22.41 -7.61 -0.55
C ARG A 337 -22.39 -7.95 0.94
N LYS A 338 -22.09 -9.21 1.28
CA LYS A 338 -22.03 -9.66 2.67
C LYS A 338 -20.92 -8.94 3.45
N GLU A 339 -19.74 -8.79 2.85
CA GLU A 339 -18.62 -8.06 3.45
C GLU A 339 -18.93 -6.58 3.62
N TRP A 340 -19.60 -5.96 2.64
CA TRP A 340 -20.03 -4.57 2.75
C TRP A 340 -21.00 -4.36 3.93
N THR A 341 -22.01 -5.21 4.08
CA THR A 341 -22.92 -5.16 5.25
C THR A 341 -22.14 -5.33 6.56
N MET A 342 -21.25 -6.32 6.64
CA MET A 342 -20.43 -6.53 7.83
C MET A 342 -19.55 -5.31 8.17
N PHE A 343 -18.96 -4.67 7.16
CA PHE A 343 -18.15 -3.47 7.36
C PHE A 343 -18.99 -2.29 7.88
N GLN A 344 -20.16 -2.04 7.28
CA GLN A 344 -21.08 -0.99 7.73
C GLN A 344 -21.54 -1.21 9.18
N ASP A 345 -21.89 -2.45 9.54
CA ASP A 345 -22.32 -2.80 10.89
C ASP A 345 -21.18 -2.57 11.91
N ARG A 346 -19.95 -2.97 11.57
CA ARG A 346 -18.76 -2.77 12.42
C ARG A 346 -18.48 -1.29 12.63
N MET A 347 -18.46 -0.50 11.55
CA MET A 347 -18.23 0.95 11.61
C MET A 347 -19.29 1.63 12.49
N THR A 348 -20.57 1.36 12.22
CA THR A 348 -21.69 1.96 12.97
C THR A 348 -21.64 1.57 14.45
N THR A 349 -21.35 0.29 14.76
CA THR A 349 -21.26 -0.19 16.14
C THR A 349 -20.08 0.43 16.88
N ALA A 350 -18.91 0.51 16.24
CA ALA A 350 -17.71 1.10 16.83
C ALA A 350 -17.91 2.60 17.10
N GLU A 351 -18.53 3.33 16.18
CA GLU A 351 -18.86 4.75 16.37
C GLU A 351 -19.82 4.97 17.54
N LYS A 352 -20.92 4.22 17.58
CA LYS A 352 -21.88 4.28 18.70
C LYS A 352 -21.20 3.98 20.03
N ALA A 353 -20.35 2.95 20.09
CA ALA A 353 -19.61 2.62 21.30
C ALA A 353 -18.64 3.73 21.73
N TYR A 354 -17.96 4.36 20.76
CA TYR A 354 -17.06 5.48 21.04
C TYR A 354 -17.81 6.70 21.57
N TYR A 355 -18.89 7.13 20.93
CA TYR A 355 -19.68 8.26 21.40
C TYR A 355 -20.35 8.00 22.75
N ALA A 356 -20.86 6.78 22.98
CA ALA A 356 -21.37 6.38 24.28
C ALA A 356 -20.29 6.44 25.37
N SER A 357 -19.03 6.11 25.06
CA SER A 357 -17.91 6.22 26.01
C SER A 357 -17.59 7.66 26.41
N LEU A 358 -18.01 8.64 25.59
CA LEU A 358 -17.93 10.07 25.87
C LEU A 358 -19.21 10.64 26.49
N GLY A 359 -20.22 9.80 26.78
CA GLY A 359 -21.51 10.25 27.30
C GLY A 359 -22.45 10.87 26.26
N ILE A 360 -22.15 10.73 24.97
CA ILE A 360 -22.97 11.25 23.86
C ILE A 360 -23.95 10.16 23.43
N THR A 361 -25.24 10.36 23.72
CA THR A 361 -26.30 9.37 23.46
C THR A 361 -26.85 9.43 22.03
N ASP A 362 -26.66 10.55 21.33
CA ASP A 362 -27.07 10.71 19.93
C ASP A 362 -26.07 11.57 19.13
N PRO A 363 -25.04 10.94 18.54
CA PRO A 363 -24.03 11.66 17.78
C PRO A 363 -24.55 12.19 16.44
N TYR A 364 -25.71 11.75 15.96
CA TYR A 364 -26.26 12.15 14.66
C TYR A 364 -27.31 13.28 14.79
N ASN A 365 -27.69 13.69 16.01
CA ASN A 365 -28.52 14.86 16.29
C ASN A 365 -27.74 16.11 16.75
N LEU A 366 -26.41 16.04 16.82
CA LEU A 366 -25.57 17.16 17.28
C LEU A 366 -25.36 18.27 16.24
N THR A 367 -25.80 18.10 14.99
CA THR A 367 -25.68 19.10 13.91
C THR A 367 -26.97 19.89 13.65
N ALA A 368 -27.96 19.82 14.54
CA ALA A 368 -29.26 20.49 14.36
C ALA A 368 -29.42 21.83 15.10
N ASN A 369 -28.33 22.49 15.53
CA ASN A 369 -28.38 23.84 16.13
C ASN A 369 -27.41 24.81 15.48
#